data_AF-A0A348TVC8-F1
#
_entry.id   AF-A0A348TVC8-F1
#
_cell.length_a   1.000
_cell.length_b   1.000
_cell.length_c   1.000
_cell.angle_alpha   90.00
_cell.angle_beta   90.00
_cell.angle_gamma   90.00
#
_symmetry.space_group_name_H-M   'P 1'
#
loop_
_entity.id
_entity.type
_entity.pdbx_description
1 polymer ?
#
loop_
_entity_poly.entity_id
_entity_poly.type
_entity_poly.pdbx_seq_one_letter_code
_entity_poly.pdbx_strand_id
1 'polypeptide(L)' 'MKTKEEIVTNWLVRYTGVPLDEFGAYILLTNFQHYVDIFAALTGAEIQGRGKSMTSATHDGITIINFGMGS' A
#
# COMPACT_ATOMS: atom_id res chain seq x y z
N MET A 1 20.94 -15.16 -11.05
CA MET A 1 19.67 -14.58 -11.55
C MET A 1 18.86 -14.18 -10.34
N LYS A 2 18.23 -13.00 -10.34
CA LYS A 2 17.30 -12.68 -9.26
C LYS A 2 16.03 -13.51 -9.42
N THR A 3 15.56 -14.13 -8.35
CA THR A 3 14.30 -14.89 -8.37
C THR A 3 13.11 -13.93 -8.42
N LYS A 4 11.93 -14.42 -8.83
CA LYS A 4 10.69 -13.64 -8.79
C LYS A 4 10.43 -13.10 -7.38
N GLU A 5 10.66 -13.93 -6.37
CA GLU A 5 10.49 -13.59 -4.95
C GLU A 5 11.41 -12.44 -4.51
N GLU A 6 12.69 -12.49 -4.87
CA GLU A 6 13.65 -11.41 -4.58
C GLU A 6 13.25 -10.08 -5.25
N ILE A 7 12.70 -10.15 -6.46
CA ILE A 7 12.23 -8.98 -7.20
C ILE A 7 11.00 -8.38 -6.49
N VAL A 8 9.95 -9.16 -6.26
CA VAL A 8 8.71 -8.64 -5.67
C VAL A 8 8.91 -8.11 -4.26
N THR A 9 9.73 -8.80 -3.45
CA THR A 9 10.07 -8.38 -2.08
C THR A 9 10.76 -7.03 -2.06
N ASN A 10 11.67 -6.78 -3.01
CA ASN A 10 12.37 -5.50 -3.09
C ASN A 10 11.50 -4.37 -3.67
N TRP A 11 10.68 -4.67 -4.67
CA TRP A 11 9.92 -3.66 -5.40
C TRP A 11 8.69 -3.20 -4.61
N LEU A 12 7.94 -4.10 -3.98
CA LEU A 12 6.72 -3.73 -3.27
C LEU A 12 6.96 -2.65 -2.21
N VAL A 13 8.02 -2.80 -1.40
CA VAL A 13 8.44 -1.82 -0.39
C VAL A 13 8.86 -0.49 -1.02
N ARG A 14 9.48 -0.51 -2.20
CA ARG A 14 9.90 0.74 -2.90
C ARG A 14 8.73 1.56 -3.40
N TYR A 15 7.69 0.92 -3.92
CA TYR A 15 6.51 1.60 -4.48
C TYR A 15 5.56 2.11 -3.40
N THR A 16 5.43 1.34 -2.31
CA THR A 16 4.49 1.66 -1.21
C THR A 16 5.14 2.47 -0.09
N GLY A 17 6.46 2.33 0.10
CA GLY A 17 7.16 2.87 1.26
C GLY A 17 6.93 2.09 2.55
N VAL A 18 6.27 0.93 2.48
CA VAL A 18 5.84 0.12 3.64
C VAL A 18 6.63 -1.19 3.69
N PRO A 19 7.22 -1.57 4.85
CA PRO A 19 7.81 -2.89 5.06
C PRO A 19 6.81 -4.04 4.81
N LEU A 20 7.29 -5.20 4.38
CA LEU A 20 6.41 -6.32 4.02
C LEU A 20 5.57 -6.86 5.19
N ASP A 21 6.10 -6.78 6.40
CA ASP A 21 5.47 -7.21 7.65
C ASP A 21 4.41 -6.24 8.18
N GLU A 22 4.30 -5.04 7.60
CA GLU A 22 3.25 -4.07 7.91
C GLU A 22 2.01 -4.16 6.99
N PHE A 23 2.04 -5.06 5.99
CA PHE A 23 0.87 -5.37 5.20
C PHE A 23 -0.08 -6.30 5.95
N GLY A 24 -1.36 -5.96 5.93
CA GLY A 24 -2.43 -6.82 6.35
C GLY A 24 -2.59 -8.02 5.42
N ALA A 25 -3.16 -9.10 5.95
CA ALA A 25 -3.46 -10.30 5.15
C ALA A 25 -4.54 -10.06 4.08
N TYR A 26 -5.36 -9.02 4.26
CA TYR A 26 -6.45 -8.67 3.35
C TYR A 26 -6.15 -7.36 2.62
N ILE A 27 -6.13 -7.40 1.29
CA ILE A 27 -5.74 -6.26 0.47
C ILE A 27 -6.95 -5.69 -0.27
N LEU A 28 -7.17 -4.38 -0.13
CA LEU A 28 -8.08 -3.58 -0.94
C LEU A 28 -7.25 -2.75 -1.92
N LEU A 29 -7.61 -2.79 -3.20
CA LEU A 29 -6.93 -2.00 -4.24
C LEU A 29 -7.85 -0.89 -4.73
N THR A 30 -7.28 0.29 -4.93
CA THR A 30 -7.94 1.44 -5.52
C THR A 30 -6.97 2.22 -6.41
N ASN A 31 -7.49 3.03 -7.31
CA ASN A 31 -6.74 4.03 -8.06
C ASN A 31 -7.13 5.46 -7.66
N PHE A 32 -7.94 5.61 -6.62
CA PHE A 32 -8.41 6.90 -6.11
C PHE A 32 -7.83 7.19 -4.73
N GLN A 33 -7.00 8.23 -4.62
CA GLN A 33 -6.40 8.68 -3.36
C GLN A 33 -7.46 8.94 -2.28
N HIS A 34 -8.60 9.51 -2.70
CA HIS A 34 -9.68 9.85 -1.78
C HIS A 34 -10.20 8.66 -0.97
N TYR A 35 -10.17 7.44 -1.52
CA TYR A 35 -10.59 6.23 -0.79
C TYR A 35 -9.60 5.85 0.32
N VAL A 36 -8.30 6.08 0.10
CA VAL A 36 -7.27 5.89 1.14
C VAL A 36 -7.46 6.92 2.26
N ASP A 37 -7.76 8.17 1.89
CA ASP A 37 -8.00 9.23 2.87
C ASP A 37 -9.24 8.94 3.73
N ILE A 38 -10.34 8.48 3.12
CA ILE A 38 -11.54 8.05 3.84
C ILE A 38 -11.25 6.86 4.75
N PHE A 39 -10.55 5.84 4.24
CA PHE A 39 -10.20 4.65 5.03
C PHE A 39 -9.40 5.05 6.27
N ALA A 40 -8.38 5.90 6.12
CA ALA A 40 -7.57 6.40 7.22
C ALA A 40 -8.40 7.22 8.23
N ALA A 41 -9.29 8.10 7.75
CA ALA A 41 -10.15 8.90 8.62
C ALA A 41 -11.15 8.05 9.43
N LEU A 42 -11.71 6.98 8.84
CA LEU A 42 -12.66 6.10 9.49
C LEU A 42 -12.01 5.16 10.53
N THR A 43 -10.77 4.75 10.27
CA THR A 43 -10.07 3.75 11.09
C THR A 43 -9.06 4.35 12.05
N GLY A 44 -8.64 5.60 11.84
CA GLY A 44 -7.52 6.21 12.53
C GLY A 44 -6.14 5.71 12.06
N ALA A 45 -6.08 4.94 10.97
CA ALA A 45 -4.82 4.46 10.41
C ALA A 45 -3.98 5.61 9.83
N GLU A 46 -2.66 5.49 9.94
CA GLU A 46 -1.73 6.42 9.31
C GLU A 46 -1.61 6.11 7.81
N ILE A 47 -1.66 7.16 6.98
CA ILE A 47 -1.41 7.02 5.54
C ILE A 47 0.10 6.99 5.32
N GLN A 48 0.58 5.83 4.88
CA GLN A 48 1.96 5.60 4.50
C GLN A 48 2.21 5.90 3.03
N GLY A 49 3.48 6.13 2.69
CA GLY A 49 3.88 6.37 1.30
C GLY A 49 3.44 7.72 0.74
N ARG A 50 3.16 8.73 1.59
CA ARG A 50 2.90 10.11 1.12
C ARG A 50 4.11 10.61 0.32
N GLY A 51 3.95 10.80 -0.98
CA GLY A 51 5.03 11.17 -1.92
C GLY A 51 5.64 10.00 -2.70
N LYS A 52 5.14 8.76 -2.50
CA LYS A 52 5.42 7.61 -3.35
C LYS A 52 4.34 7.43 -4.41
N SER A 53 4.61 6.55 -5.37
CA SER A 53 3.67 6.21 -6.44
C SER A 53 2.47 5.41 -5.95
N MET A 54 2.58 4.71 -4.82
CA MET A 54 1.47 3.95 -4.23
C MET A 54 1.29 4.27 -2.75
N THR A 55 0.34 5.12 -2.41
CA THR A 55 0.00 5.36 -1.00
C THR A 55 -0.77 4.16 -0.44
N SER A 56 -0.67 3.93 0.86
CA SER A 56 -1.41 2.86 1.52
C SER A 56 -1.74 3.20 2.96
N ALA A 57 -2.67 2.46 3.55
CA ALA A 57 -2.97 2.51 4.97
C ALA A 57 -3.39 1.11 5.43
N THR A 58 -2.94 0.70 6.62
CA THR A 58 -3.28 -0.60 7.21
C THR A 58 -4.03 -0.39 8.52
N HIS A 59 -5.16 -1.09 8.69
CA HIS A 59 -5.90 -1.17 9.94
C HIS A 59 -6.48 -2.57 10.12
N ASP A 60 -6.35 -3.14 11.31
CA ASP A 60 -6.97 -4.42 11.69
C ASP A 60 -6.78 -5.55 10.66
N GLY A 61 -5.55 -5.70 10.15
CA GLY A 61 -5.21 -6.74 9.18
C GLY A 61 -5.70 -6.49 7.75
N ILE A 62 -6.30 -5.33 7.46
CA ILE A 62 -6.71 -4.89 6.13
C ILE A 62 -5.81 -3.75 5.67
N THR A 63 -5.22 -3.88 4.48
CA THR A 63 -4.45 -2.81 3.84
C THR A 63 -5.16 -2.32 2.60
N ILE A 64 -5.43 -1.02 2.52
CA ILE A 64 -5.82 -0.35 1.29
C ILE A 64 -4.59 0.21 0.57
N ILE A 65 -4.46 -0.05 -0.73
CA ILE A 65 -3.35 0.44 -1.56
C ILE A 65 -3.92 1.21 -2.74
N ASN A 66 -3.51 2.46 -2.89
CA ASN A 66 -3.72 3.22 -4.11
C ASN A 66 -2.61 2.88 -5.11
N PHE A 67 -2.91 2.10 -6.14
CA PHE A 67 -1.92 1.72 -7.16
C PHE A 67 -1.76 2.76 -8.29
N GLY A 68 -2.53 3.85 -8.24
CA GLY A 68 -2.57 4.89 -9.27
C GLY A 68 -3.31 4.45 -10.53
N MET A 69 -3.41 5.35 -11.52
CA MET A 69 -3.87 4.98 -12.87
C MET A 69 -2.66 4.58 -13.71
N GLY A 70 -2.71 3.38 -14.31
CA GLY A 70 -1.76 3.00 -15.35
C GLY A 70 -1.94 3.87 -16.59
N SER A 71 -0.85 4.16 -17.30
CA SER A 71 -0.90 4.76 -18.64
C SER A 71 -1.37 3.76 -19.68
#